data_AF-A0A523W6Z3-F1
#
_entry.id   AF-A0A523W6Z3-F1
#
_cell.length_a   1.000
_cell.length_b   1.000
_cell.length_c   1.000
_cell.angle_alpha   90.00
_cell.angle_beta   90.00
_cell.angle_gamma   90.00
#
_symmetry.space_group_name_H-M   'P 1'
#
loop_
_entity.id
_entity.type
_entity.pdbx_description
1 polymer ?
#
loop_
_entity_poly.entity_id
_entity_poly.type
_entity_poly.pdbx_seq_one_letter_code
_entity_poly.pdbx_strand_id
1 'polypeptide(L)' 'MIDKATQKQILAGMDEAAEQAKEDFKTLPEETRRLAAAWIKKWYLKAGYKRLGRFLVYYAKEQEKKEKAD' A
#
# COMPACT_ATOMS: atom_id res chain seq x y z
N MET A 1 0.31 12.11 -25.93
CA MET A 1 -0.60 10.99 -25.57
C MET A 1 0.26 9.76 -25.39
N ILE A 2 0.12 9.04 -24.28
CA ILE A 2 0.81 7.75 -24.08
C ILE A 2 0.14 6.74 -25.04
N ASP A 3 0.92 6.00 -25.80
CA ASP A 3 0.39 4.99 -26.72
C ASP A 3 -0.15 3.76 -25.95
N LYS A 4 -0.98 2.97 -26.62
CA LYS A 4 -1.65 1.81 -25.99
C LYS A 4 -0.67 0.75 -25.49
N ALA A 5 0.50 0.59 -26.12
CA ALA A 5 1.50 -0.40 -25.71
C ALA A 5 2.19 0.05 -24.42
N THR A 6 2.58 1.32 -24.34
CA THR A 6 3.14 1.92 -23.12
C THR A 6 2.14 1.87 -21.96
N GLN A 7 0.85 2.17 -22.21
CA GLN A 7 -0.18 2.04 -21.17
C GLN A 7 -0.33 0.59 -20.66
N LYS A 8 -0.29 -0.40 -21.56
CA LYS A 8 -0.37 -1.81 -21.19
C LYS A 8 0.82 -2.25 -20.34
N GLN A 9 2.03 -1.80 -20.67
CA GLN A 9 3.23 -2.09 -19.88
C GLN A 9 3.17 -1.47 -18.48
N ILE A 10 2.67 -0.23 -18.36
CA ILE A 10 2.46 0.41 -17.05
C ILE A 10 1.49 -0.40 -16.20
N LEU A 11 0.35 -0.82 -16.76
CA LEU A 11 -0.63 -1.64 -16.03
C LEU A 11 -0.04 -2.99 -15.61
N ALA A 12 0.70 -3.65 -16.49
CA ALA A 12 1.38 -4.91 -16.16
C ALA A 12 2.37 -4.75 -15.00
N GLY A 13 3.14 -3.66 -14.97
CA GLY A 13 4.05 -3.36 -13.86
C GLY A 13 3.30 -3.08 -12.55
N MET A 14 2.12 -2.45 -12.61
CA MET A 14 1.27 -2.25 -11.44
C MET A 14 0.71 -3.57 -10.91
N ASP A 15 0.29 -4.47 -11.80
CA ASP A 15 -0.22 -5.79 -11.43
C ASP A 15 0.88 -6.65 -10.80
N GLU A 16 2.09 -6.62 -11.34
CA GLU A 16 3.25 -7.29 -10.76
C GLU A 16 3.57 -6.77 -9.36
N ALA A 17 3.59 -5.45 -9.17
CA ALA A 17 3.79 -4.85 -7.85
C ALA A 17 2.69 -5.24 -6.86
N ALA A 18 1.44 -5.40 -7.32
CA ALA A 18 0.33 -5.83 -6.47
C ALA A 18 0.50 -7.29 -6.01
N GLU A 19 0.95 -8.20 -6.89
CA GLU A 19 1.25 -9.58 -6.50
C GLU A 19 2.46 -9.66 -5.56
N GLN A 20 3.51 -8.88 -5.81
CA GLN A 20 4.65 -8.79 -4.89
C GLN A 20 4.21 -8.31 -3.50
N ALA A 21 3.39 -7.26 -3.42
CA ALA A 21 2.88 -6.75 -2.16
C ALA A 21 2.00 -7.76 -1.42
N LYS A 22 1.27 -8.60 -2.14
CA LYS A 22 0.45 -9.67 -1.56
C LYS A 22 1.29 -10.81 -1.00
N GLU A 23 2.38 -11.18 -1.65
CA GLU A 23 3.32 -12.15 -1.11
C GLU A 23 4.07 -11.60 0.10
N ASP A 24 4.58 -10.36 0.02
CA ASP A 24 5.20 -9.65 1.15
C ASP A 24 4.25 -9.58 2.35
N PHE A 25 2.97 -9.26 2.11
CA PHE A 25 1.96 -9.22 3.17
C PHE A 25 1.85 -10.54 3.93
N LYS A 26 2.07 -11.70 3.29
CA LYS A 26 2.02 -13.01 3.97
C LYS A 26 3.19 -13.24 4.91
N THR A 27 4.31 -12.54 4.72
CA THR A 27 5.50 -12.65 5.57
C THR A 27 5.34 -11.90 6.90
N LEU A 28 4.37 -10.98 6.98
CA LEU A 28 4.08 -10.23 8.19
C LEU A 28 3.53 -11.15 9.31
N PRO A 29 3.83 -10.84 10.58
CA PRO A 29 3.23 -11.55 11.72
C PRO A 29 1.70 -11.61 11.62
N GLU A 30 1.11 -12.72 12.07
CA GLU A 30 -0.34 -12.97 11.95
C GLU A 30 -1.18 -11.85 12.59
N GLU A 31 -0.77 -11.38 13.77
CA GLU A 31 -1.44 -10.27 14.45
C GLU A 31 -1.41 -8.99 13.61
N THR A 32 -0.25 -8.66 13.05
CA THR A 32 -0.07 -7.50 12.16
C THR A 32 -0.97 -7.60 10.94
N ARG A 33 -1.01 -8.76 10.27
CA ARG A 33 -1.91 -9.02 9.14
C ARG A 33 -3.37 -8.81 9.53
N ARG A 34 -3.79 -9.36 10.67
CA ARG A 34 -5.16 -9.25 11.17
C ARG A 34 -5.54 -7.80 11.44
N LEU A 35 -4.68 -7.03 12.12
CA LEU A 35 -4.93 -5.63 12.44
C LEU A 35 -4.98 -4.76 11.18
N ALA A 36 -4.02 -4.94 10.26
CA ALA A 36 -3.99 -4.22 8.99
C ALA A 36 -5.24 -4.50 8.14
N ALA A 37 -5.62 -5.78 7.98
CA ALA A 37 -6.80 -6.18 7.22
C ALA A 37 -8.09 -5.65 7.86
N ALA A 38 -8.23 -5.71 9.19
CA ALA A 38 -9.39 -5.18 9.90
C ALA A 38 -9.52 -3.67 9.72
N TRP A 39 -8.42 -2.93 9.85
CA TRP A 39 -8.42 -1.48 9.69
C TRP A 39 -8.77 -1.07 8.25
N ILE A 40 -8.13 -1.69 7.24
CA ILE A 40 -8.43 -1.43 5.83
C ILE A 40 -9.90 -1.75 5.53
N LYS A 41 -10.40 -2.94 5.91
CA LYS A 41 -11.80 -3.34 5.67
C LYS A 41 -12.80 -2.34 6.25
N LYS A 42 -12.55 -1.82 7.45
CA LYS A 42 -13.42 -0.84 8.13
C LYS A 42 -13.57 0.47 7.35
N TRP A 43 -12.50 0.91 6.70
CA TRP A 43 -12.43 2.25 6.09
C TRP A 43 -12.44 2.25 4.57
N TYR A 44 -12.14 1.14 3.91
CA TYR A 44 -12.00 1.07 2.46
C TYR A 44 -13.24 1.58 1.73
N LEU A 45 -14.44 1.14 2.15
CA LEU A 45 -15.70 1.58 1.55
C LEU A 45 -16.16 2.98 1.97
N LYS A 46 -15.59 3.54 3.04
CA LYS A 46 -15.96 4.85 3.59
C LYS A 46 -15.08 5.97 3.04
N ALA A 47 -13.76 5.75 3.08
CA ALA A 47 -12.75 6.72 2.69
C ALA A 47 -12.12 6.40 1.32
N GLY A 48 -12.18 5.16 0.83
CA GLY A 48 -11.53 4.77 -0.42
C GLY A 48 -10.02 4.62 -0.31
N TYR A 49 -9.45 3.75 -1.15
CA TYR A 49 -8.04 3.35 -1.08
C TYR A 49 -7.04 4.52 -1.20
N LYS A 50 -7.31 5.51 -2.06
CA LYS A 50 -6.38 6.63 -2.30
C LYS A 50 -6.16 7.51 -1.07
N ARG A 51 -7.22 7.77 -0.29
CA ARG A 51 -7.12 8.57 0.95
C ARG A 51 -6.40 7.79 2.04
N LEU A 52 -6.70 6.50 2.17
CA LEU A 52 -6.05 5.62 3.15
C LEU A 52 -4.55 5.45 2.85
N GLY A 53 -4.18 5.22 1.58
CA GLY A 53 -2.78 5.11 1.17
C GLY A 53 -1.98 6.38 1.47
N ARG A 54 -2.53 7.57 1.18
CA ARG A 54 -1.88 8.85 1.53
C ARG A 54 -1.63 9.00 3.03
N PHE A 55 -2.60 8.62 3.85
CA PHE A 55 -2.45 8.68 5.30
C PHE A 55 -1.34 7.74 5.80
N LEU A 56 -1.31 6.49 5.34
CA LEU A 56 -0.29 5.53 5.75
C LEU A 56 1.12 5.95 5.33
N VAL A 57 1.28 6.46 4.10
CA VAL A 57 2.57 6.98 3.62
C VAL A 57 3.02 8.20 4.43
N TYR A 58 2.10 9.10 4.78
CA TYR A 58 2.40 10.23 5.65
C TYR A 58 2.89 9.75 7.03
N TYR A 59 2.17 8.81 7.64
CA TYR A 59 2.53 8.25 8.93
C TYR A 59 3.92 7.58 8.89
N ALA A 60 4.21 6.77 7.88
CA ALA A 60 5.51 6.12 7.71
C ALA A 60 6.66 7.14 7.65
N LYS A 61 6.50 8.21 6.86
CA LYS A 61 7.49 9.30 6.78
C LYS A 61 7.71 10.01 8.11
N GLU A 62 6.66 10.15 8.93
CA GLU A 62 6.81 10.74 10.27
C GLU A 62 7.56 9.81 11.23
N GLN A 63 7.43 8.49 11.10
CA GLN A 63 8.25 7.54 11.89
C GLN A 63 9.72 7.57 11.46
N GLU A 64 9.99 7.53 10.16
CA GLU A 64 11.36 7.62 9.62
C GLU A 64 12.11 8.88 10.07
N LYS A 65 11.39 10.00 10.26
CA LYS A 65 11.97 11.24 10.80
C LYS A 65 12.32 11.13 12.28
N LYS A 66 11.47 10.47 13.07
CA LYS A 66 11.71 10.26 14.50
C LYS A 66 12.91 9.36 14.73
N GLU A 67 12.99 8.25 13.99
CA GLU A 67 14.12 7.32 14.04
C GLU A 67 15.48 7.94 13.66
N LYS A 68 15.48 9.04 12.89
CA LYS A 68 16.71 9.78 12.51
C LYS A 68 17.08 10.88 13.50
N ALA A 69 16.18 11.25 14.39
CA ALA A 69 16.38 12.29 15.40
C ALA A 69 16.86 11.71 16.75
N ASP A 70 16.66 10.41 16.97
CA ASP A 70 17.18 9.61 18.07
C ASP A 70 18.58 9.03 17.75
#